data_AF-A0A5M3VT68-F1
#
_entry.id   AF-A0A5M3VT68-F1
#
_cell.length_a   1.000
_cell.length_b   1.000
_cell.length_c   1.000
_cell.angle_alpha   90.00
_cell.angle_beta   90.00
_cell.angle_gamma   90.00
#
_symmetry.space_group_name_H-M   'P 1'
#
loop_
_entity.id
_entity.type
_entity.pdbx_description
1 polymer ?
#
loop_
_entity_poly.entity_id
_entity_poly.type
_entity_poly.pdbx_seq_one_letter_code
_entity_poly.pdbx_strand_id
1 'polypeptide(L)'
;MAPRRSRNKIADAAKQVTRAGLSAAPDRIVEELSFGFWVSLLGSGNNYDQHLWRPALYRAFPGWRGRRRDLHLKLDYLRVLRNKIAHHAPIHHRHLTVDHDRVLECLGYVDAGLARWSAQSSNGGLSRP
;
A
#
# COMPACT_ATOMS: atom_id res chain seq x y z
N MET A 1 -20.12 5.51 -5.35
CA MET A 1 -20.23 5.85 -3.91
C MET A 1 -19.28 4.94 -3.11
N ALA A 2 -18.30 5.48 -2.37
CA ALA A 2 -17.36 4.63 -1.61
C ALA A 2 -18.10 3.85 -0.48
N PRO A 3 -17.86 2.54 -0.28
CA PRO A 3 -18.41 1.71 0.78
C PRO A 3 -18.25 2.36 2.14
N ARG A 4 -19.30 2.23 2.96
CA ARG A 4 -19.42 2.83 4.31
C ARG A 4 -18.18 2.60 5.17
N ARG A 5 -17.55 1.42 5.05
CA ARG A 5 -16.35 1.06 5.82
C ARG A 5 -15.13 1.94 5.50
N SER A 6 -14.87 2.25 4.23
CA SER A 6 -13.72 3.11 3.86
C SER A 6 -13.96 4.56 4.25
N ARG A 7 -15.20 5.03 4.16
CA ARG A 7 -15.57 6.37 4.65
C ARG A 7 -15.43 6.51 6.16
N ASN A 8 -15.80 5.48 6.92
CA ASN A 8 -15.59 5.47 8.37
C ASN A 8 -14.10 5.57 8.70
N LYS A 9 -13.23 4.83 7.99
CA LYS A 9 -11.77 4.95 8.18
C LYS A 9 -11.23 6.36 7.92
N ILE A 10 -11.74 7.05 6.89
CA ILE A 10 -11.38 8.45 6.62
C ILE A 10 -11.86 9.37 7.76
N ALA A 11 -13.10 9.16 8.23
CA ALA A 11 -13.66 9.94 9.34
C ALA A 11 -12.89 9.71 10.65
N ASP A 12 -12.48 8.48 10.92
CA ASP A 12 -11.70 8.14 12.11
C ASP A 12 -10.29 8.72 12.04
N ALA A 13 -9.64 8.66 10.87
CA ALA A 13 -8.36 9.35 10.63
C ALA A 13 -8.49 10.86 10.86
N ALA A 14 -9.53 11.51 10.32
CA ALA A 14 -9.78 12.92 10.56
C ALA A 14 -9.96 13.25 12.05
N LYS A 15 -10.72 12.43 12.79
CA LYS A 15 -10.87 12.59 14.26
C LYS A 15 -9.54 12.46 14.99
N GLN A 16 -8.66 11.56 14.56
CA GLN A 16 -7.35 11.35 15.16
C GLN A 16 -6.44 12.57 14.94
N VAL A 17 -6.41 13.12 13.72
CA VAL A 17 -5.70 14.37 13.43
C VAL A 17 -6.20 15.52 14.31
N THR A 18 -7.53 15.68 14.44
CA THR A 18 -8.09 16.75 15.29
C THR A 18 -7.79 16.56 16.78
N ARG A 19 -7.74 15.30 17.25
CA ARG A 19 -7.37 14.99 18.65
C ARG A 19 -5.91 15.33 18.95
N ALA A 20 -5.04 15.29 17.94
CA ALA A 20 -3.66 15.73 18.04
C ALA A 20 -3.51 17.26 17.99
N GLY A 21 -4.61 18.02 17.94
CA GLY A 21 -4.60 19.50 17.86
C GLY A 21 -4.28 20.05 16.48
N LEU A 22 -4.26 19.20 15.45
CA LEU A 22 -3.97 19.59 14.07
C LEU A 22 -5.26 19.83 13.28
N SER A 23 -5.16 20.68 12.25
CA SER A 23 -6.23 20.82 11.26
C SER A 23 -6.33 19.54 10.42
N ALA A 24 -7.57 19.06 10.18
CA ALA A 24 -7.85 17.86 9.38
C ALA A 24 -7.68 18.11 7.87
N ALA A 25 -6.50 18.56 7.47
CA ALA A 25 -6.14 18.76 6.08
C ALA A 25 -5.98 17.41 5.34
N PRO A 26 -6.24 17.35 4.02
CA PRO A 26 -6.24 16.09 3.27
C PRO A 26 -4.92 15.29 3.34
N ASP A 27 -3.79 15.99 3.32
CA ASP A 27 -2.44 15.43 3.49
C ASP A 27 -2.28 14.75 4.85
N ARG A 28 -2.74 15.40 5.94
CA ARG A 28 -2.70 14.83 7.30
C ARG A 28 -3.60 13.61 7.44
N ILE A 29 -4.77 13.65 6.82
CA ILE A 29 -5.67 12.49 6.80
C ILE A 29 -5.00 11.34 6.05
N VAL A 30 -4.37 11.61 4.90
CA VAL A 30 -3.65 10.60 4.11
C VAL A 30 -2.50 9.97 4.91
N GLU A 31 -1.76 10.76 5.69
CA GLU A 31 -0.68 10.29 6.59
C GLU A 31 -1.19 9.30 7.65
N GLU A 32 -2.39 9.51 8.20
CA GLU A 32 -3.00 8.62 9.21
C GLU A 32 -3.58 7.32 8.61
N LEU A 33 -3.74 7.23 7.30
CA LEU A 33 -4.34 6.05 6.66
C LEU A 33 -3.34 4.88 6.57
N SER A 34 -3.66 3.80 7.28
CA SER A 34 -2.88 2.54 7.21
C SER A 34 -2.71 2.00 5.79
N PHE A 35 -1.62 1.27 5.53
CA PHE A 35 -1.42 0.55 4.27
C PHE A 35 -2.61 -0.36 3.90
N GLY A 36 -3.23 -1.02 4.89
CA GLY A 36 -4.40 -1.86 4.68
C GLY A 36 -5.66 -1.10 4.22
N PHE A 37 -5.77 0.20 4.48
CA PHE A 37 -6.81 1.04 3.87
C PHE A 37 -6.63 1.10 2.36
N TRP A 38 -5.42 1.43 1.89
CA TRP A 38 -5.11 1.56 0.47
C TRP A 38 -5.33 0.26 -0.29
N VAL A 39 -4.84 -0.87 0.24
CA VAL A 39 -5.07 -2.19 -0.36
C VAL A 39 -6.58 -2.50 -0.46
N SER A 40 -7.37 -2.14 0.57
CA SER A 40 -8.81 -2.43 0.56
C SER A 40 -9.58 -1.71 -0.56
N LEU A 41 -9.07 -0.60 -1.10
CA LEU A 41 -9.69 0.11 -2.22
C LEU A 41 -9.58 -0.68 -3.54
N LEU A 42 -8.59 -1.58 -3.65
CA LEU A 42 -8.43 -2.47 -4.80
C LEU A 42 -9.24 -3.77 -4.67
N GLY A 43 -9.88 -4.02 -3.53
CA GLY A 43 -10.65 -5.23 -3.25
C GLY A 43 -12.01 -5.30 -3.97
N SER A 44 -12.79 -6.35 -3.72
CA SER A 44 -14.10 -6.62 -4.35
C SER A 44 -15.26 -5.74 -3.84
N GLY A 45 -14.97 -4.55 -3.29
CA GLY A 45 -16.01 -3.63 -2.82
C GLY A 45 -16.96 -3.20 -3.95
N ASN A 46 -18.23 -2.98 -3.61
CA ASN A 46 -19.28 -2.68 -4.57
C ASN A 46 -18.91 -1.45 -5.42
N ASN A 47 -18.86 -1.63 -6.75
CA ASN A 47 -18.55 -0.60 -7.74
C ASN A 47 -17.18 0.13 -7.58
N TYR A 48 -16.21 -0.45 -6.87
CA TYR A 48 -14.86 0.13 -6.80
C TYR A 48 -14.16 0.20 -8.13
N ASP A 49 -14.43 -0.75 -9.01
CA ASP A 49 -13.90 -0.72 -10.36
C ASP A 49 -14.32 0.57 -11.09
N GLN A 50 -15.62 0.87 -11.08
CA GLN A 50 -16.20 2.00 -11.80
C GLN A 50 -15.94 3.35 -11.12
N HIS A 51 -15.95 3.40 -9.78
CA HIS A 51 -15.88 4.67 -9.05
C HIS A 51 -14.50 5.07 -8.57
N LEU A 52 -13.56 4.13 -8.43
CA LEU A 52 -12.22 4.40 -7.91
C LEU A 52 -11.14 3.97 -8.90
N TRP A 53 -11.19 2.73 -9.38
CA TRP A 53 -10.15 2.17 -10.23
C TRP A 53 -10.06 2.87 -11.56
N ARG A 54 -11.09 2.76 -12.41
CA ARG A 54 -11.13 3.34 -13.75
C ARG A 54 -10.98 4.87 -13.78
N PRO A 55 -11.54 5.63 -12.81
CA PRO A 55 -11.37 7.09 -12.81
C PRO A 55 -9.98 7.57 -12.40
N ALA A 56 -9.33 6.92 -11.43
CA ALA A 56 -8.14 7.46 -10.80
C ALA A 56 -7.09 6.44 -10.37
N LEU A 57 -7.46 5.38 -9.62
CA LEU A 57 -6.45 4.55 -8.94
C LEU A 57 -5.53 3.79 -9.90
N TYR A 58 -5.97 3.44 -11.12
CA TYR A 58 -5.09 2.77 -12.08
C TYR A 58 -3.84 3.61 -12.44
N ARG A 59 -3.95 4.95 -12.35
CA ARG A 59 -2.86 5.88 -12.66
C ARG A 59 -1.72 5.84 -11.64
N ALA A 60 -2.02 5.39 -10.41
CA ALA A 60 -1.01 5.19 -9.37
C ALA A 60 -0.10 3.97 -9.64
N PHE A 61 -0.45 3.14 -10.64
CA PHE A 61 0.30 1.93 -10.99
C PHE A 61 0.69 1.94 -12.48
N PRO A 62 1.50 2.89 -12.94
CA PRO A 62 1.88 3.02 -14.35
C PRO A 62 2.65 1.82 -14.89
N GLY A 63 3.28 0.99 -14.05
CA GLY A 63 3.94 -0.26 -14.42
C GLY A 63 3.01 -1.48 -14.45
N TRP A 64 1.74 -1.35 -14.05
CA TRP A 64 0.79 -2.46 -14.01
C TRP A 64 -0.11 -2.49 -15.26
N ARG A 65 -0.29 -3.68 -15.85
CA ARG A 65 -1.15 -3.89 -17.04
C ARG A 65 -2.19 -5.00 -16.85
N GLY A 66 -2.17 -5.72 -15.73
CA GLY A 66 -3.10 -6.82 -15.45
C GLY A 66 -4.44 -6.35 -14.88
N ARG A 67 -5.25 -7.31 -14.40
CA ARG A 67 -6.54 -6.98 -13.79
C ARG A 67 -6.35 -6.43 -12.39
N ARG A 68 -7.22 -5.49 -11.98
CA ARG A 68 -7.25 -4.92 -10.62
C ARG A 68 -7.24 -5.98 -9.52
N ARG A 69 -7.97 -7.09 -9.71
CA ARG A 69 -8.03 -8.20 -8.76
C ARG A 69 -6.65 -8.84 -8.55
N ASP A 70 -5.85 -9.00 -9.60
CA ASP A 70 -4.54 -9.63 -9.50
C ASP A 70 -3.56 -8.68 -8.77
N LEU A 71 -3.64 -7.37 -9.04
CA LEU A 71 -2.89 -6.36 -8.29
C LEU A 71 -3.28 -6.33 -6.81
N HIS A 72 -4.58 -6.41 -6.50
CA HIS A 72 -5.07 -6.49 -5.13
C HIS A 72 -4.45 -7.68 -4.38
N LEU A 73 -4.40 -8.87 -4.99
CA LEU A 73 -3.81 -10.06 -4.37
C LEU A 73 -2.32 -9.87 -4.08
N LYS A 74 -1.57 -9.26 -5.02
CA LYS A 74 -0.14 -8.95 -4.83
C LYS A 74 0.08 -7.98 -3.67
N LEU A 75 -0.69 -6.89 -3.61
CA LEU A 75 -0.58 -5.91 -2.53
C LEU A 75 -1.09 -6.47 -1.19
N ASP A 76 -2.10 -7.34 -1.19
CA ASP A 76 -2.60 -7.99 0.02
C ASP A 76 -1.58 -8.94 0.63
N TYR A 77 -0.82 -9.66 -0.22
CA TYR A 77 0.31 -10.46 0.23
C TYR A 77 1.36 -9.60 0.98
N LEU A 78 1.71 -8.43 0.43
CA LEU A 78 2.63 -7.50 1.09
C LEU A 78 2.04 -6.93 2.38
N ARG A 79 0.73 -6.64 2.42
CA ARG A 79 0.04 -6.17 3.63
C ARG A 79 0.17 -7.20 4.75
N VAL A 80 -0.03 -8.49 4.44
CA VAL A 80 0.09 -9.58 5.42
C VAL A 80 1.55 -9.71 5.90
N LEU A 81 2.52 -9.67 4.99
CA LEU A 81 3.94 -9.72 5.33
C LEU A 81 4.33 -8.55 6.26
N ARG A 82 4.03 -7.31 5.86
CA ARG A 82 4.31 -6.11 6.67
C ARG A 82 3.66 -6.19 8.03
N ASN A 83 2.42 -6.67 8.11
CA ASN A 83 1.73 -6.80 9.39
C ASN A 83 2.40 -7.84 10.29
N LYS A 84 2.83 -8.98 9.75
CA LYS A 84 3.60 -9.97 10.53
C LYS A 84 4.89 -9.34 11.08
N ILE A 85 5.63 -8.61 10.26
CA ILE A 85 6.85 -7.90 10.68
C ILE A 85 6.54 -6.88 11.79
N ALA A 86 5.54 -6.03 11.60
CA ALA A 86 5.15 -5.00 12.56
C ALA A 86 4.62 -5.56 13.89
N HIS A 87 4.03 -6.75 13.88
CA HIS A 87 3.59 -7.45 15.09
C HIS A 87 4.68 -8.37 15.67
N HIS A 88 5.91 -8.29 15.17
CA HIS A 88 7.02 -9.19 15.54
C HIS A 88 6.63 -10.68 15.48
N ALA A 89 5.71 -11.03 14.58
CA ALA A 89 5.27 -12.41 14.41
C ALA A 89 6.35 -13.22 13.67
N PRO A 90 6.43 -14.55 13.88
CA PRO A 90 7.42 -15.38 13.22
C PRO A 90 7.26 -15.38 11.69
N ILE A 91 8.38 -15.12 10.98
CA ILE A 91 8.48 -15.16 9.51
C ILE A 91 9.62 -16.06 8.99
N HIS A 92 10.34 -16.75 9.88
CA HIS A 92 11.49 -17.59 9.53
C HIS A 92 11.16 -18.77 8.61
N HIS A 93 9.89 -19.19 8.55
CA HIS A 93 9.41 -20.24 7.65
C HIS A 93 9.13 -19.74 6.23
N ARG A 94 9.31 -18.45 5.95
CA ARG A 94 9.04 -17.85 4.64
C ARG A 94 10.32 -17.79 3.81
N HIS A 95 10.15 -17.84 2.50
CA HIS A 95 11.25 -17.58 1.55
C HIS A 95 11.48 -16.07 1.44
N LEU A 96 12.36 -15.53 2.29
CA LEU A 96 12.57 -14.07 2.40
C LEU A 96 13.07 -13.43 1.10
N THR A 97 13.84 -14.14 0.29
CA THR A 97 14.26 -13.67 -1.05
C THR A 97 13.04 -13.48 -1.96
N VAL A 98 12.10 -14.44 -1.96
CA VAL A 98 10.87 -14.35 -2.76
C VAL A 98 9.96 -13.23 -2.22
N ASP A 99 9.91 -13.05 -0.91
CA ASP A 99 9.20 -11.93 -0.28
C ASP A 99 9.78 -10.58 -0.74
N HIS A 100 11.11 -10.46 -0.75
CA HIS A 100 11.83 -9.27 -1.22
C HIS A 100 11.59 -9.01 -2.70
N ASP A 101 11.69 -10.01 -3.56
CA ASP A 101 11.39 -9.89 -4.99
C ASP A 101 9.96 -9.41 -5.24
N ARG A 102 8.99 -9.89 -4.45
CA ARG A 102 7.59 -9.43 -4.54
C ARG A 102 7.40 -7.99 -4.09
N VAL A 103 8.18 -7.53 -3.10
CA VAL A 103 8.20 -6.11 -2.71
C VAL A 103 8.71 -5.27 -3.87
N LEU A 104 9.86 -5.65 -4.46
CA LEU A 104 10.44 -4.94 -5.61
C LEU A 104 9.51 -4.94 -6.82
N GLU A 105 8.84 -6.06 -7.10
CA GLU A 105 7.85 -6.19 -8.17
C GLU A 105 6.71 -5.18 -7.97
N CYS A 106 6.15 -5.11 -6.75
CA CYS A 106 5.06 -4.17 -6.45
C CYS A 106 5.51 -2.71 -6.50
N LEU A 107 6.74 -2.40 -6.07
CA LEU A 107 7.33 -1.08 -6.24
C LEU A 107 7.46 -0.73 -7.71
N GLY A 108 7.86 -1.67 -8.56
CA GLY A 108 8.00 -1.48 -10.00
C GLY A 108 6.68 -1.17 -10.71
N TYR A 109 5.55 -1.60 -10.14
CA TYR A 109 4.24 -1.19 -10.64
C TYR A 109 3.93 0.28 -10.40
N VAL A 110 4.47 0.86 -9.33
CA VAL A 110 4.29 2.28 -8.98
C VAL A 110 5.34 3.12 -9.71
N ASP A 111 6.61 2.76 -9.57
CA ASP A 111 7.73 3.45 -10.17
C ASP A 111 8.94 2.52 -10.35
N ALA A 112 9.39 2.37 -11.60
CA ALA A 112 10.53 1.51 -11.93
C ALA A 112 11.88 2.05 -11.41
N GLY A 113 12.01 3.36 -11.22
CA GLY A 113 13.19 3.98 -10.60
C GLY A 113 13.29 3.63 -9.13
N LEU A 114 12.18 3.74 -8.40
CA LEU A 114 12.06 3.40 -6.98
C LEU A 114 12.41 1.93 -6.73
N ALA A 115 11.88 1.02 -7.55
CA ALA A 115 12.21 -0.40 -7.44
C ALA A 115 13.71 -0.67 -7.61
N ARG A 116 14.35 -0.06 -8.62
CA ARG A 116 15.79 -0.21 -8.85
C ARG A 116 16.62 0.36 -7.70
N TRP A 117 16.26 1.54 -7.22
CA TRP A 117 16.95 2.18 -6.09
C TRP A 117 16.85 1.33 -4.81
N SER A 118 15.67 0.77 -4.53
CA SER A 118 15.47 -0.13 -3.38
C SER A 118 16.25 -1.43 -3.52
N ALA A 119 16.33 -2.01 -4.72
CA ALA A 119 17.12 -3.22 -4.98
C ALA A 119 18.62 -2.97 -4.77
N GLN A 120 19.15 -1.86 -5.28
CA GLN A 120 20.56 -1.47 -5.12
C GLN A 120 20.90 -1.22 -3.65
N SER A 121 20.04 -0.51 -2.93
CA SER A 121 20.22 -0.22 -1.50
C SER A 121 20.13 -1.47 -0.61
N SER A 122 19.45 -2.52 -1.06
CA SER A 122 19.37 -3.80 -0.34
C SER A 122 20.63 -4.65 -0.50
N ASN A 123 21.31 -4.56 -1.64
CA ASN A 123 22.57 -5.27 -1.91
C ASN A 123 23.81 -4.51 -1.45
N GLY A 124 23.75 -3.18 -1.38
CA GLY A 124 24.83 -2.32 -0.92
C GLY A 124 24.79 -2.11 0.59
N GLY A 125 25.27 -3.09 1.36
CA GLY A 125 25.62 -2.84 2.75
C GLY A 125 26.65 -1.72 2.84
N LEU A 126 26.29 -0.61 3.50
CA LEU A 126 27.18 0.42 4.05
C LEU A 126 28.28 0.92 3.10
N SER A 127 27.91 1.75 2.14
CA SER A 127 28.81 2.82 1.67
C SER A 127 28.02 4.12 1.69
N ARG A 128 28.02 4.75 2.87
CA ARG A 128 27.75 6.18 3.00
C ARG A 128 29.10 6.90 3.07
N PRO A 129 29.17 8.16 2.58
CA PRO A 129 30.41 8.92 2.40
C PRO A 129 31.20 9.10 3.70
#